data_AF-A0AA38GY67-F1
#
_entry.id   AF-A0AA38GY67-F1
#
_cell.length_a   1.000
_cell.length_b   1.000
_cell.length_c   1.000
_cell.angle_alpha   90.00
_cell.angle_beta   90.00
_cell.angle_gamma   90.00
#
_symmetry.space_group_name_H-M   'P 1'
#
loop_
_entity.id
_entity.type
_entity.pdbx_description
1 polymer ?
#
loop_
_entity_poly.entity_id
_entity_poly.type
_entity_poly.pdbx_seq_one_letter_code
_entity_poly.pdbx_strand_id
1 'polypeptide(L)' 'AIPYAIVDGVLFKKYVNGVLLRCISTGQIQKVLEEFHGGLASGHFSPRVTALKIMKA' A
#
# COMPACT_ATOMS: atom_id res chain seq x y z
N ALA A 1 -15.87 -15.41 1.07
CA ALA A 1 -15.45 -14.39 2.05
C ALA A 1 -14.13 -13.78 1.59
N ILE A 2 -14.01 -12.45 1.52
CA ILE A 2 -12.72 -11.81 1.22
C ILE A 2 -11.82 -12.06 2.43
N PRO A 3 -10.68 -12.77 2.32
CA PRO A 3 -9.96 -13.22 3.49
C PRO A 3 -9.12 -12.07 4.04
N TYR A 4 -9.47 -11.58 5.22
CA TYR A 4 -8.56 -10.77 6.03
C TYR A 4 -7.79 -11.70 6.97
N ALA A 5 -6.56 -11.31 7.33
CA ALA A 5 -5.71 -12.04 8.27
C ALA A 5 -5.03 -11.06 9.23
N ILE A 6 -4.77 -11.50 10.46
CA ILE A 6 -3.93 -10.76 11.42
C ILE A 6 -2.64 -11.56 11.60
N VAL A 7 -1.50 -10.91 11.37
CA VAL A 7 -0.16 -11.48 11.59
C VAL A 7 0.59 -10.51 12.49
N ASP A 8 1.06 -10.97 13.65
CA ASP A 8 1.77 -10.16 14.65
C ASP A 8 1.04 -8.84 15.02
N GLY A 9 -0.29 -8.91 15.13
CA GLY A 9 -1.13 -7.75 15.44
C GLY A 9 -1.38 -6.79 14.28
N VAL A 10 -0.88 -7.08 13.07
CA VAL A 10 -1.07 -6.27 11.87
C VAL A 10 -2.16 -6.88 10.98
N LEU A 11 -3.08 -6.05 10.50
CA LEU A 11 -4.16 -6.46 9.59
C LEU A 11 -3.68 -6.52 8.14
N PHE A 12 -4.02 -7.62 7.46
CA PHE A 12 -3.75 -7.83 6.04
C PHE A 12 -5.02 -8.23 5.28
N LYS A 13 -5.09 -7.82 4.02
CA LYS A 13 -6.07 -8.32 3.05
C LYS A 13 -5.40 -9.32 2.14
N LYS A 14 -5.96 -10.53 2.02
CA LYS A 14 -5.49 -11.54 1.07
C LYS A 14 -5.93 -11.18 -0.34
N TYR A 15 -4.97 -10.99 -1.23
CA TYR A 15 -5.20 -10.76 -2.65
C TYR A 15 -5.47 -12.08 -3.37
N VAL A 16 -5.97 -11.99 -4.60
CA VAL A 16 -6.44 -13.15 -5.39
C VAL A 16 -5.32 -14.17 -5.65
N ASN A 17 -4.09 -13.69 -5.75
CA ASN A 17 -2.88 -14.52 -5.93
C ASN A 17 -2.31 -15.08 -4.60
N GLY A 18 -3.00 -14.87 -3.48
CA GLY A 18 -2.56 -15.33 -2.16
C GLY A 18 -1.63 -14.39 -1.40
N VAL A 19 -1.15 -13.29 -2.02
CA VAL A 19 -0.31 -12.28 -1.35
C VAL A 19 -1.11 -11.55 -0.26
N LEU A 20 -0.46 -11.28 0.88
CA LEU A 20 -1.01 -10.50 1.97
C LEU A 20 -0.64 -9.03 1.80
N LEU A 21 -1.63 -8.18 1.53
CA LEU A 21 -1.46 -6.74 1.43
C LEU A 21 -1.73 -6.11 2.79
N ARG A 22 -0.75 -5.40 3.36
CA ARG A 22 -0.90 -4.75 4.65
C ARG A 22 -1.97 -3.66 4.59
N CYS A 23 -2.94 -3.73 5.48
CA CYS A 23 -3.90 -2.67 5.67
C CYS A 23 -3.22 -1.52 6.44
N ILE A 24 -3.41 -0.31 5.94
CA ILE A 24 -2.92 0.92 6.56
C ILE A 24 -4.08 1.91 6.70
N SER A 25 -3.99 2.79 7.69
CA SER A 25 -5.01 3.83 7.91
C SER A 25 -4.92 4.95 6.87
N THR A 26 -5.98 5.77 6.78
CA THR A 26 -6.02 6.95 5.91
C THR A 26 -4.84 7.90 6.16
N GLY A 27 -4.44 8.10 7.42
CA GLY A 27 -3.29 8.94 7.76
C GLY A 27 -1.94 8.30 7.35
N GLN A 28 -1.84 6.98 7.36
CA GLN A 28 -0.64 6.27 6.91
C GLN A 28 -0.50 6.31 5.38
N ILE A 29 -1.58 6.11 4.62
CA ILE A 29 -1.51 6.15 3.15
C ILE A 29 -1.15 7.54 2.63
N GLN A 30 -1.58 8.62 3.30
CA GLN A 30 -1.17 9.97 2.91
C GLN A 30 0.35 10.14 2.96
N LYS A 31 1.00 9.71 4.05
CA LYS A 31 2.46 9.76 4.18
C LYS A 31 3.17 8.91 3.11
N VAL A 32 2.63 7.72 2.82
CA VAL A 32 3.17 6.85 1.76
C VAL A 32 3.04 7.51 0.38
N LEU A 33 1.93 8.19 0.10
CA LEU A 33 1.73 8.92 -1.15
C LEU A 33 2.71 10.10 -1.28
N GLU A 34 2.89 10.87 -0.22
CA GLU A 34 3.85 11.99 -0.18
C GLU A 34 5.29 11.50 -0.44
N GLU A 35 5.71 10.42 0.20
CA GLU A 35 7.05 9.84 0.01
C GLU A 35 7.26 9.31 -1.42
N PHE A 36 6.31 8.56 -1.97
CA PHE A 36 6.46 7.99 -3.31
C PHE A 36 6.27 9.03 -4.43
N HIS A 37 5.63 10.16 -4.14
CA HIS A 37 5.45 11.24 -5.12
C HIS A 37 6.57 12.29 -5.08
N GLY A 38 7.04 12.66 -3.90
CA GLY A 38 8.01 13.76 -3.72
C GLY A 38 9.17 13.46 -2.77
N GLY A 39 9.21 12.28 -2.15
CA GLY A 39 10.28 11.85 -1.24
C GLY A 39 11.49 11.26 -1.96
N LEU A 40 12.40 10.67 -1.18
CA LEU A 40 13.69 10.15 -1.68
C LEU A 40 13.53 8.97 -2.65
N ALA A 41 12.46 8.20 -2.49
CA ALA A 41 12.09 7.10 -3.38
C ALA A 41 11.22 7.55 -4.58
N SER A 42 11.05 8.85 -4.78
CA SER A 42 10.22 9.42 -5.84
C SER A 42 10.81 9.23 -7.24
N GLY A 43 9.93 9.17 -8.24
CA GLY A 43 10.28 9.50 -9.62
C GLY A 43 9.29 10.48 -10.27
N HIS A 44 8.60 11.29 -9.46
CA HIS A 44 7.64 12.32 -9.89
C HIS A 44 6.56 11.78 -10.85
N PHE A 45 6.11 10.55 -10.59
CA PHE A 45 5.16 9.90 -11.45
C PHE A 45 3.76 10.50 -11.32
N SER A 46 2.96 10.32 -12.37
CA SER A 46 1.54 10.70 -12.34
C SER A 46 0.82 9.95 -11.20
N PRO A 47 -0.28 10.51 -10.65
CA PRO A 47 -0.99 9.93 -9.51
C PRO A 47 -1.35 8.45 -9.69
N ARG A 48 -1.74 8.05 -10.91
CA ARG A 48 -2.07 6.66 -11.24
C ARG A 48 -0.86 5.74 -11.12
N VAL A 49 0.30 6.17 -11.61
CA VAL A 49 1.52 5.37 -11.56
C VAL A 49 2.03 5.25 -10.12
N THR A 50 1.98 6.34 -9.35
CA THR A 50 2.30 6.33 -7.91
C THR A 50 1.40 5.35 -7.15
N ALA A 51 0.08 5.40 -7.37
CA ALA A 51 -0.86 4.47 -6.74
C ALA A 51 -0.58 3.01 -7.10
N LEU A 52 -0.26 2.72 -8.37
CA LEU A 52 0.08 1.36 -8.81
C LEU A 52 1.35 0.83 -8.17
N LYS A 53 2.36 1.67 -7.94
CA LYS A 53 3.59 1.28 -7.22
C LYS A 53 3.29 0.94 -5.78
N ILE A 54 2.48 1.74 -5.09
CA ILE A 54 2.08 1.50 -3.70
C ILE A 54 1.27 0.21 -3.56
N MET A 55 0.37 -0.07 -4.51
CA MET A 55 -0.46 -1.29 -4.48
C MET A 55 0.30 -2.58 -4.84
N LYS A 56 1.50 -2.46 -5.43
CA LYS A 56 2.35 -3.58 -5.85
C LYS A 56 3.62 -3.73 -4.99
N ALA A 57 3.85 -2.83 -4.05
CA ALA A 57 4.99 -2.84 -3.14
C ALA A 57 4.86 -3.92 -2.06
#